data_AF-A0A519LG35-F1
#
_entry.id   AF-A0A519LG35-F1
#
_cell.length_a   1.000
_cell.length_b   1.000
_cell.length_c   1.000
_cell.angle_alpha   90.00
_cell.angle_beta   90.00
_cell.angle_gamma   90.00
#
_symmetry.space_group_name_H-M   'P 1'
#
loop_
_entity.id
_entity.type
_entity.pdbx_description
1 polymer ?
#
loop_
_entity_poly.entity_id
_entity_poly.type
_entity_poly.pdbx_seq_one_letter_code
_entity_poly.pdbx_strand_id
1 'polypeptide(L)' 'MKILKFCPNCGKESLNWDGEKKWSCPNCNFSLYNNVAGAVAVVIRCGDEVYLTKRNQEPKKGKLDLAGGFVDPKESAEH' A
#
# COMPACT_ATOMS: atom_id res chain seq x y z
N MET A 1 4.14 11.92 8.28
CA MET A 1 4.24 11.53 6.86
C MET A 1 5.48 12.18 6.28
N LYS A 2 6.37 11.45 5.60
CA LYS A 2 7.50 12.11 4.92
C LYS A 2 6.96 12.85 3.70
N ILE A 3 7.32 14.11 3.55
CA ILE A 3 6.90 14.93 2.41
C ILE A 3 7.69 14.50 1.18
N LEU A 4 7.00 14.18 0.08
CA LEU A 4 7.62 13.95 -1.22
C LEU A 4 8.13 15.29 -1.76
N LYS A 5 9.44 15.40 -1.94
CA LYS A 5 10.11 16.65 -2.34
C LYS A 5 10.33 16.75 -3.85
N PHE A 6 10.78 15.66 -4.46
CA PHE A 6 11.21 15.63 -5.86
C PHE A 6 10.13 15.06 -6.77
N CYS A 7 9.91 15.73 -7.91
CA CYS A 7 8.99 15.24 -8.93
C CYS A 7 9.60 14.00 -9.62
N PRO A 8 8.89 12.85 -9.63
CA PRO A 8 9.41 11.63 -10.27
C PRO A 8 9.47 11.75 -11.81
N ASN A 9 8.74 12.69 -12.41
CA ASN A 9 8.73 12.90 -13.85
C ASN A 9 9.88 13.80 -14.33
N CYS A 10 10.19 14.90 -13.63
CA CYS A 10 11.19 15.89 -14.07
C CYS A 10 12.41 16.02 -13.17
N GLY A 11 12.47 15.33 -12.03
CA GLY A 11 13.60 15.30 -11.10
C GLY A 11 13.78 16.56 -10.22
N LYS A 12 13.01 17.63 -10.43
CA LYS A 12 13.12 18.88 -9.66
C LYS A 12 12.41 18.79 -8.32
N GLU A 13 12.96 19.42 -7.29
CA GLU A 13 12.29 19.64 -6.00
C GLU A 13 11.13 20.62 -6.20
N SER A 14 9.94 20.10 -6.52
CA SER A 14 8.83 20.90 -7.06
C SER A 14 7.45 20.31 -6.77
N LEU A 15 7.36 19.24 -5.96
CA LEU A 15 6.06 18.65 -5.63
C LEU A 15 5.34 19.47 -4.56
N ASN A 16 4.15 19.94 -4.89
CA ASN A 16 3.25 20.66 -4.00
C ASN A 16 2.13 19.72 -3.54
N TRP A 17 1.97 19.59 -2.22
CA TRP A 17 0.89 18.83 -1.59
C TRP A 17 -0.37 19.68 -1.45
N ASP A 18 -1.54 19.13 -1.79
CA ASP A 18 -2.83 19.83 -1.66
C ASP A 18 -3.41 19.84 -0.24
N GLY A 19 -2.81 19.11 0.70
CA GLY A 19 -3.31 18.96 2.07
C GLY A 19 -4.11 17.67 2.31
N GLU A 20 -4.53 16.97 1.26
CA GLU A 20 -5.49 15.86 1.33
C GLU A 20 -4.99 14.57 0.66
N LYS A 21 -4.80 14.57 -0.66
CA LYS A 21 -4.50 13.34 -1.43
C LYS A 21 -3.67 13.55 -2.70
N LYS A 22 -3.42 14.79 -3.14
CA LYS A 22 -2.74 15.07 -4.42
C LYS A 22 -1.42 15.82 -4.25
N TRP A 23 -0.37 15.32 -4.91
CA TRP A 23 0.83 16.10 -5.24
C TRP A 23 0.76 16.58 -6.68
N SER A 24 1.23 17.79 -6.93
CA SER A 24 1.35 18.36 -8.28
C SER A 24 2.70 19.01 -8.50
N CYS A 25 3.21 18.98 -9.73
CA CYS A 25 4.43 19.65 -10.14
C CYS A 25 4.12 20.80 -11.11
N PRO A 26 4.37 22.07 -10.75
CA PRO A 26 4.13 23.20 -11.64
C PRO A 26 5.15 23.29 -12.79
N ASN A 27 6.30 22.61 -12.71
CA ASN A 27 7.34 22.65 -13.74
C ASN A 27 7.05 21.77 -14.96
N CYS A 28 6.27 20.69 -14.80
CA CYS A 28 6.01 19.71 -15.86
C CYS A 28 4.58 19.18 -15.88
N ASN A 29 3.68 19.79 -15.10
CA ASN A 29 2.26 19.45 -14.99
C ASN A 29 1.97 18.02 -14.50
N PHE A 30 2.95 17.34 -13.89
CA PHE A 30 2.76 16.03 -13.29
C PHE A 30 1.78 16.08 -12.11
N SER A 31 0.93 15.06 -11.98
CA SER A 31 0.00 14.88 -10.86
C SER A 31 0.12 13.47 -10.30
N LEU A 32 0.21 13.35 -8.98
CA LEU A 32 0.19 12.09 -8.24
C LEU A 32 -0.93 12.12 -7.22
N TYR A 33 -1.86 11.17 -7.30
CA TYR A 33 -2.85 10.92 -6.26
C TYR A 33 -2.35 9.78 -5.38
N ASN A 34 -2.22 10.02 -4.06
CA ASN A 34 -1.92 8.96 -3.11
C ASN A 34 -3.19 8.22 -2.76
N ASN A 35 -3.41 7.16 -3.52
CA ASN A 35 -4.55 6.27 -3.34
C ASN A 35 -4.25 5.23 -2.27
N VAL A 36 -5.31 4.66 -1.71
CA VAL A 36 -5.22 3.53 -0.79
C VAL A 36 -4.80 2.28 -1.57
N ALA A 37 -3.83 1.53 -1.05
CA ALA A 37 -3.50 0.20 -1.57
C ALA A 37 -4.52 -0.83 -1.05
N GLY A 38 -5.10 -1.62 -1.94
CA GLY A 38 -5.94 -2.74 -1.58
C GLY A 38 -5.12 -3.87 -0.96
N ALA A 39 -5.66 -4.54 0.05
CA ALA A 39 -5.06 -5.73 0.66
C ALA A 39 -6.15 -6.73 1.00
N VAL A 40 -5.82 -8.02 0.89
CA VAL A 40 -6.72 -9.14 1.14
C VAL A 40 -6.13 -10.04 2.22
N ALA A 41 -7.00 -10.58 3.07
CA ALA A 41 -6.68 -11.64 4.00
C ALA A 41 -7.73 -12.74 3.88
N VAL A 42 -7.32 -13.99 4.01
CA VAL A 42 -8.19 -15.17 3.86
C VAL A 42 -8.28 -15.96 5.16
N VAL A 43 -9.50 -16.42 5.46
CA VAL A 43 -9.76 -17.39 6.54
C VAL A 43 -9.85 -18.77 5.90
N ILE A 44 -8.77 -19.55 6.02
CA ILE A 44 -8.71 -20.91 5.48
C ILE A 44 -9.17 -21.87 6.58
N ARG A 45 -10.25 -22.61 6.35
CA ARG A 45 -10.85 -23.55 7.29
C ARG A 45 -10.58 -25.01 6.88
N CYS A 46 -10.27 -25.85 7.85
CA CYS A 46 -10.17 -27.30 7.70
C CYS A 46 -10.96 -27.98 8.83
N GLY A 47 -12.13 -28.54 8.55
CA GLY A 47 -13.02 -29.05 9.60
C GLY A 47 -13.41 -27.93 10.58
N ASP A 48 -13.10 -28.08 11.87
CA ASP A 48 -13.34 -27.07 12.91
C ASP A 48 -12.11 -26.20 13.21
N GLU A 49 -11.04 -26.35 12.43
CA GLU A 49 -9.79 -25.60 12.60
C GLU A 49 -9.66 -24.46 11.58
N VAL A 50 -8.90 -23.43 11.95
CA VAL A 50 -8.53 -22.30 11.08
C VAL A 50 -7.02 -22.23 10.97
N TYR A 51 -6.52 -22.08 9.74
CA TYR A 51 -5.10 -21.87 9.49
C TYR A 51 -4.68 -20.43 9.83
N LEU A 52 -3.62 -20.31 10.62
CA LEU A 52 -2.99 -19.05 10.98
C LEU A 52 -1.50 -19.09 10.63
N THR A 53 -0.97 -17.95 10.23
CA THR A 53 0.47 -17.76 10.02
C THR A 53 1.12 -17.14 11.26
N LYS A 54 2.45 -17.24 11.37
CA LYS A 54 3.24 -16.52 12.37
C LYS A 54 4.04 -15.41 11.69
N ARG A 55 3.81 -14.16 12.10
CA ARG A 55 4.46 -12.98 11.51
C ARG A 55 5.98 -13.06 11.63
N ASN A 56 6.71 -12.92 10.53
CA ASN A 56 8.19 -12.90 10.53
C ASN A 56 8.79 -11.47 10.48
N GLN A 57 7.94 -10.46 10.30
CA GLN A 57 8.35 -9.06 10.18
C GLN A 57 7.69 -8.20 11.25
N GLU A 58 8.37 -7.11 11.63
CA GLU A 58 7.74 -6.04 12.39
C GLU A 58 6.75 -5.25 11.51
N PRO A 59 5.70 -4.66 12.09
CA PRO A 59 5.36 -4.65 13.52
C PRO A 59 4.83 -6.00 14.03
N LYS A 60 4.97 -6.27 15.34
CA LYS A 60 4.38 -7.44 16.03
C LYS A 60 4.89 -8.79 15.51
N LYS A 61 6.21 -8.91 15.29
CA LYS A 61 6.82 -10.19 14.90
C LYS A 61 6.48 -11.29 15.93
N GLY A 62 6.27 -12.50 15.45
CA GLY A 62 5.98 -13.68 16.25
C GLY A 62 4.53 -13.84 16.71
N LYS A 63 3.63 -12.88 16.42
CA LYS A 63 2.17 -13.02 16.66
C LYS A 63 1.51 -13.82 15.54
N LEU A 64 0.33 -14.38 15.85
CA LEU A 64 -0.53 -15.06 14.87
C LEU A 64 -1.25 -14.04 13.99
N ASP A 65 -1.46 -14.39 12.72
CA ASP A 65 -2.12 -13.55 11.71
C ASP A 65 -2.82 -14.42 10.66
N LEU A 66 -3.75 -13.82 9.91
CA LEU A 66 -4.33 -14.47 8.73
C LEU A 66 -3.30 -14.49 7.59
N ALA A 67 -3.46 -15.44 6.66
CA ALA A 67 -2.72 -15.38 5.40
C ALA A 67 -3.28 -14.25 4.54
N GLY A 68 -2.42 -13.44 3.92
CA GLY A 68 -2.85 -12.27 3.16
C GLY A 68 -1.70 -11.46 2.55
N GLY A 69 -2.05 -10.44 1.78
CA GLY A 69 -1.11 -9.60 1.03
C GLY A 69 -1.78 -8.37 0.40
N PHE A 70 -0.98 -7.54 -0.26
CA PHE A 70 -1.49 -6.46 -1.11
C PHE A 70 -2.00 -7.02 -2.43
N VAL A 71 -3.03 -6.37 -2.99
CA VAL A 71 -3.58 -6.69 -4.32
C VAL A 71 -2.76 -5.94 -5.37
N ASP A 72 -2.27 -6.66 -6.38
CA ASP A 72 -1.51 -6.08 -7.47
C ASP A 72 -2.42 -5.45 -8.54
N PRO A 73 -1.89 -4.52 -9.37
CA PRO A 73 -2.65 -3.98 -10.49
C PRO A 73 -3.10 -5.09 -11.44
N LYS A 74 -4.40 -5.08 -11.77
CA LYS A 74 -5.07 -6.09 -12.62
C LYS A 74 -5.28 -7.45 -11.95
N GLU A 75 -5.06 -7.53 -10.64
CA GLU A 75 -5.47 -8.64 -9.78
C GLU A 75 -6.90 -8.39 -9.25
N SER A 76 -7.66 -9.46 -9.03
CA SER A 76 -8.94 -9.39 -8.31
C SER A 76 -8.70 -9.61 -6.82
N ALA A 77 -9.73 -9.63 -5.97
CA ALA A 77 -9.49 -10.00 -4.58
C ALA A 77 -9.25 -11.52 -4.43
N GLU A 78 -9.72 -12.30 -5.41
CA GLU A 78 -9.80 -13.75 -5.40
C GLU A 78 -8.68 -14.46 -6.21
N HIS A 79 -8.04 -13.75 -7.14
CA HIS A 79 -7.03 -14.23 -8.09
C HIS A 79 -5.98 -13.16 -8.28
#